data_AF-A0A2E5ZD81-F1
#
_entry.id   AF-A0A2E5ZD81-F1
#
_cell.length_a   1.000
_cell.length_b   1.000
_cell.length_c   1.000
_cell.angle_alpha   90.00
_cell.angle_beta   90.00
_cell.angle_gamma   90.00
#
_symmetry.space_group_name_H-M   'P 1'
#
loop_
_entity.id
_entity.type
_entity.pdbx_description
1 polymer ?
#
loop_
_entity_poly.entity_id
_entity_poly.type
_entity_poly.pdbx_seq_one_letter_code
_entity_poly.pdbx_strand_id
1 'polypeptide(L)'
;MRFDHLDEKNHLMFAIKYYENPQSVTVDDFMEDMKKFKYLKRLLKRYLKTGVLRTNLILNHLIVLYNVFGEGTLPLLMYKLEPEYYPAVKTFLIYLSRYPESNGGVLEDVDLDEAIYTQLRKL
;
A
#
# COMPACT_ATOMS: atom_id res chain seq x y z
N MET A 1 -14.27 11.67 17.51
CA MET A 1 -13.36 12.21 16.47
C MET A 1 -13.78 11.62 15.13
N ARG A 2 -14.13 12.46 14.15
CA ARG A 2 -14.42 12.02 12.78
C ARG A 2 -13.09 11.72 12.08
N PHE A 3 -12.88 10.47 11.70
CA PHE A 3 -11.71 9.99 10.95
C PHE A 3 -11.91 10.12 9.43
N ASP A 4 -12.84 10.98 9.02
CA ASP A 4 -13.39 10.96 7.67
C ASP A 4 -12.38 11.49 6.64
N HIS A 5 -11.36 12.26 7.07
CA HIS A 5 -10.26 12.75 6.22
C HIS A 5 -8.89 12.67 6.91
N LEU A 6 -7.92 12.06 6.21
CA LEU A 6 -6.51 12.07 6.60
C LEU A 6 -5.86 13.41 6.20
N ASP A 7 -5.27 14.13 7.14
CA ASP A 7 -4.53 15.39 6.95
C ASP A 7 -3.07 15.25 7.44
N GLU A 8 -2.23 16.25 7.15
CA GLU A 8 -0.80 16.22 7.52
C GLU A 8 -0.55 16.05 9.02
N LYS A 9 -1.50 16.44 9.88
CA LYS A 9 -1.36 16.37 11.34
C LYS A 9 -1.94 15.07 11.91
N ASN A 10 -2.93 14.46 11.25
CA ASN A 10 -3.67 13.32 11.76
C ASN A 10 -3.23 11.98 11.16
N HIS A 11 -2.58 11.97 9.99
CA HIS A 11 -2.17 10.72 9.35
C HIS A 11 -1.12 9.96 10.15
N LEU A 12 -0.26 10.69 10.87
CA LEU A 12 0.73 10.09 11.76
C LEU A 12 0.04 9.45 12.97
N MET A 13 -0.94 10.13 13.56
CA MET A 13 -1.73 9.59 14.68
C MET A 13 -2.55 8.37 14.26
N PHE A 14 -3.11 8.40 13.04
CA PHE A 14 -3.76 7.24 12.44
C PHE A 14 -2.77 6.10 12.26
N ALA A 15 -1.60 6.35 11.67
CA ALA A 15 -0.57 5.33 11.49
C ALA A 15 -0.13 4.72 12.83
N ILE A 16 0.09 5.54 13.86
CA ILE A 16 0.44 5.08 15.21
C ILE A 16 -0.67 4.21 15.80
N LYS A 17 -1.94 4.60 15.65
CA LYS A 17 -3.08 3.84 16.18
C LYS A 17 -3.15 2.41 15.62
N TYR A 18 -2.81 2.24 14.34
CA TYR A 18 -2.84 0.94 13.68
C TYR A 18 -1.48 0.23 13.65
N TYR A 19 -0.43 0.84 14.22
CA TYR A 19 0.90 0.25 14.23
C TYR A 19 1.02 -0.82 15.32
N GLU A 20 1.08 -2.07 14.89
CA GLU A 20 1.33 -3.24 15.71
C GLU A 20 2.52 -4.00 15.14
N ASN A 21 3.71 -3.74 15.70
CA ASN A 21 4.90 -4.51 15.35
C ASN A 21 5.32 -5.40 16.54
N PRO A 22 5.09 -6.72 16.46
CA PRO A 22 5.45 -7.64 17.54
C PRO A 22 6.97 -7.82 17.71
N GLN A 23 7.78 -7.41 16.72
CA GLN A 23 9.23 -7.60 16.73
C GLN A 23 10.01 -6.36 17.19
N SER A 24 9.41 -5.17 17.16
CA SER A 24 10.06 -3.96 17.67
C SER A 24 9.08 -2.81 17.89
N VAL A 25 9.21 -2.11 19.02
CA VAL A 25 8.21 -1.13 19.52
C VAL A 25 8.77 0.30 19.60
N THR A 26 9.95 0.55 19.03
CA THR A 26 10.58 1.88 19.13
C THR A 26 10.03 2.85 18.09
N VAL A 27 10.19 4.15 18.37
CA VAL A 27 9.83 5.22 17.43
C VAL A 27 10.65 5.13 16.14
N ASP A 28 11.90 4.68 16.23
CA ASP A 28 12.78 4.57 15.06
C ASP A 28 12.29 3.48 14.11
N ASP A 29 11.85 2.33 14.63
CA ASP A 29 11.27 1.25 13.82
C ASP A 29 10.00 1.69 13.10
N PHE A 30 9.11 2.38 13.83
CA PHE A 30 7.92 2.99 13.23
C PHE A 30 8.29 3.94 12.08
N MET A 31 9.28 4.80 12.28
CA MET A 31 9.75 5.73 11.25
C MET A 31 10.38 5.01 10.07
N GLU A 32 11.04 3.86 10.27
CA GLU A 32 11.55 3.01 9.20
C GLU A 32 10.44 2.31 8.40
N ASP A 33 9.38 1.86 9.06
CA ASP A 33 8.21 1.30 8.38
C ASP A 33 7.45 2.37 7.60
N MET A 34 7.34 3.57 8.14
CA MET A 34 6.77 4.72 7.42
C MET A 34 7.56 5.07 6.15
N LYS A 35 8.89 4.88 6.13
CA LYS A 35 9.71 5.07 4.93
C LYS A 35 9.38 4.05 3.83
N LYS A 36 8.80 2.88 4.15
CA LYS A 36 8.46 1.85 3.16
C LYS A 36 7.36 2.31 2.20
N PHE A 37 6.41 3.15 2.64
CA PHE A 37 5.45 3.79 1.73
C PHE A 37 6.13 4.64 0.66
N LYS A 38 7.12 5.46 1.05
CA LYS A 38 7.90 6.28 0.11
C LYS A 38 8.70 5.42 -0.87
N TYR A 39 9.24 4.30 -0.39
CA TYR A 39 9.96 3.36 -1.24
C TYR A 39 9.03 2.68 -2.25
N LEU A 40 7.86 2.20 -1.80
CA LEU A 40 6.82 1.62 -2.64
C LEU A 40 6.40 2.58 -3.75
N LYS A 41 6.11 3.85 -3.40
CA LYS A 41 5.81 4.92 -4.37
C LYS A 41 6.91 5.06 -5.43
N ARG A 42 8.18 5.00 -5.03
CA ARG A 42 9.32 5.08 -5.95
C ARG A 42 9.36 3.89 -6.92
N LEU A 43 9.03 2.68 -6.45
CA LEU A 43 8.95 1.50 -7.32
C LEU A 43 7.83 1.64 -8.35
N LEU A 44 6.64 2.06 -7.92
CA LEU A 44 5.49 2.28 -8.80
C LEU A 44 5.77 3.39 -9.82
N LYS A 45 6.36 4.51 -9.39
CA LYS A 45 6.81 5.59 -10.28
C LYS A 45 7.81 5.11 -11.34
N ARG A 46 8.78 4.27 -10.94
CA ARG A 46 9.73 3.69 -11.90
C ARG A 46 9.03 2.77 -12.88
N TYR A 47 8.07 1.97 -12.41
CA TYR A 47 7.26 1.11 -13.27
C TYR A 47 6.49 1.93 -14.31
N LEU A 48 5.72 2.95 -13.90
CA LEU A 48 5.00 3.82 -14.84
C LEU A 48 5.92 4.51 -15.85
N LYS A 49 7.13 4.93 -15.44
CA LYS A 49 8.07 5.62 -16.33
C LYS A 49 8.81 4.70 -17.31
N THR A 50 9.11 3.46 -16.90
CA THR A 50 10.05 2.59 -17.64
C THR A 50 9.44 1.28 -18.13
N GLY A 51 8.24 0.93 -17.66
CA GLY A 51 7.62 -0.39 -17.86
C GLY A 51 8.28 -1.52 -17.06
N VAL A 52 9.38 -1.27 -16.35
CA VAL A 52 10.11 -2.32 -15.62
C VAL A 52 9.51 -2.54 -14.24
N LEU A 53 8.72 -3.61 -14.11
CA LEU A 53 8.11 -4.02 -12.86
C LEU A 53 9.09 -4.82 -11.98
N ARG A 54 9.14 -4.47 -10.69
CA ARG A 54 9.92 -5.19 -9.65
C ARG A 54 8.97 -5.90 -8.69
N THR A 55 8.28 -6.93 -9.17
CA THR A 55 7.16 -7.60 -8.50
C THR A 55 7.50 -8.06 -7.07
N ASN A 56 8.56 -8.85 -6.89
CA ASN A 56 8.94 -9.37 -5.57
C ASN A 56 9.23 -8.27 -4.55
N LEU A 57 9.85 -7.17 -4.98
CA LEU A 57 10.12 -6.04 -4.09
C LEU A 57 8.82 -5.34 -3.68
N ILE A 58 7.92 -5.09 -4.63
CA ILE A 58 6.62 -4.46 -4.34
C ILE A 58 5.81 -5.35 -3.39
N LEU A 59 5.72 -6.66 -3.67
CA LEU A 59 5.03 -7.63 -2.80
C LEU A 59 5.61 -7.63 -1.39
N ASN A 60 6.94 -7.73 -1.27
CA ASN A 60 7.60 -7.72 0.04
C ASN A 60 7.29 -6.44 0.83
N HIS A 61 7.32 -5.27 0.17
CA HIS A 61 6.97 -4.02 0.83
C HIS A 61 5.51 -3.99 1.29
N LEU A 62 4.58 -4.44 0.46
CA LEU A 62 3.16 -4.49 0.83
C LEU A 62 2.93 -5.47 1.98
N ILE A 63 3.49 -6.68 1.94
CA ILE A 63 3.36 -7.67 3.01
C ILE A 63 3.87 -7.12 4.34
N VAL A 64 5.05 -6.50 4.35
CA VAL A 64 5.60 -5.90 5.58
C VAL A 64 4.69 -4.78 6.10
N LEU A 65 4.19 -3.91 5.21
CA LEU A 65 3.24 -2.86 5.60
C LEU A 65 1.97 -3.44 6.22
N TYR A 66 1.37 -4.47 5.63
CA TYR A 66 0.19 -5.14 6.19
C TYR A 66 0.49 -5.88 7.50
N ASN A 67 1.71 -6.40 7.69
CA ASN A 67 2.08 -7.05 8.94
C ASN A 67 2.21 -6.07 10.10
N VAL A 68 2.62 -4.83 9.85
CA VAL A 68 2.84 -3.83 10.91
C VAL A 68 1.70 -2.82 11.05
N PHE A 69 0.96 -2.50 9.98
CA PHE A 69 -0.16 -1.54 10.03
C PHE A 69 -1.53 -2.22 9.89
N GLY A 70 -1.60 -3.52 9.61
CA GLY A 70 -2.85 -4.26 9.45
C GLY A 70 -3.81 -3.58 8.47
N GLU A 71 -5.07 -3.45 8.91
CA GLU A 71 -6.15 -2.78 8.18
C GLU A 71 -5.90 -1.27 7.94
N GLY A 72 -5.00 -0.66 8.72
CA GLY A 72 -4.55 0.73 8.52
C GLY A 72 -3.72 0.93 7.25
N THR A 73 -3.19 -0.14 6.65
CA THR A 73 -2.34 -0.08 5.45
C THR A 73 -3.07 0.53 4.26
N LEU A 74 -4.30 0.08 3.97
CA LEU A 74 -5.04 0.55 2.79
C LEU A 74 -5.36 2.05 2.87
N PRO A 75 -5.93 2.58 3.97
CA PRO A 75 -6.12 4.03 4.14
C PRO A 75 -4.81 4.83 4.02
N LEU A 76 -3.70 4.31 4.58
CA LEU A 76 -2.39 4.97 4.48
C LEU A 76 -1.86 4.98 3.05
N LEU A 77 -2.06 3.89 2.28
CA LEU A 77 -1.72 3.83 0.86
C LEU A 77 -2.52 4.87 0.08
N MET A 78 -3.83 4.97 0.30
CA MET A 78 -4.69 5.95 -0.39
C MET A 78 -4.32 7.39 -0.05
N TYR A 79 -3.82 7.65 1.15
CA TYR A 79 -3.35 8.98 1.52
C TYR A 79 -1.96 9.30 0.95
N LYS A 80 -1.05 8.32 0.88
CA LYS A 80 0.36 8.54 0.47
C LYS A 80 0.60 8.42 -1.04
N LEU A 81 -0.29 7.75 -1.76
CA LEU A 81 -0.17 7.51 -3.20
C LEU A 81 -1.16 8.37 -3.98
N GLU A 82 -0.71 8.86 -5.13
CA GLU A 82 -1.55 9.56 -6.11
C GLU A 82 -2.42 8.60 -6.93
N PRO A 83 -3.56 9.07 -7.48
CA PRO A 83 -4.49 8.24 -8.25
C PRO A 83 -3.87 7.49 -9.44
N GLU A 84 -2.80 8.02 -10.03
CA GLU A 84 -2.05 7.37 -11.12
C GLU A 84 -1.47 6.01 -10.74
N TYR A 85 -1.24 5.76 -9.44
CA TYR A 85 -0.70 4.50 -8.94
C TYR A 85 -1.78 3.49 -8.54
N TYR A 86 -3.05 3.89 -8.48
CA TYR A 86 -4.13 3.05 -7.97
C TYR A 86 -4.34 1.76 -8.77
N PRO A 87 -4.30 1.75 -10.13
CA PRO A 87 -4.44 0.51 -10.90
C PRO A 87 -3.40 -0.54 -10.52
N ALA A 88 -2.14 -0.10 -10.40
CA ALA A 88 -1.04 -0.97 -10.03
C ALA A 88 -1.23 -1.53 -8.61
N VAL A 89 -1.52 -0.65 -7.64
CA VAL A 89 -1.72 -1.05 -6.24
C VAL A 89 -2.91 -1.99 -6.10
N LYS A 90 -4.07 -1.66 -6.69
CA LYS A 90 -5.28 -2.49 -6.67
C LYS A 90 -4.96 -3.92 -7.09
N THR A 91 -4.22 -4.07 -8.19
CA THR A 91 -3.83 -5.37 -8.73
C THR A 91 -2.97 -6.18 -7.74
N PHE A 92 -2.01 -5.54 -7.09
CA PHE A 92 -1.22 -6.20 -6.04
C PHE A 92 -2.05 -6.55 -4.80
N LEU A 93 -2.98 -5.68 -4.38
CA LEU A 93 -3.80 -5.92 -3.19
C LEU A 93 -4.78 -7.07 -3.37
N ILE A 94 -5.39 -7.18 -4.56
CA ILE A 94 -6.25 -8.32 -4.92
C ILE A 94 -5.42 -9.61 -4.88
N TYR A 95 -4.23 -9.61 -5.49
CA TYR A 95 -3.34 -10.77 -5.47
C TYR A 95 -2.95 -11.21 -4.04
N LEU A 96 -2.78 -10.27 -3.12
CA LEU A 96 -2.49 -10.55 -1.71
C LEU A 96 -3.73 -10.91 -0.87
N SER A 97 -4.93 -10.98 -1.49
CA SER A 97 -6.21 -11.12 -0.79
C SER A 97 -6.42 -10.07 0.30
N ARG A 98 -5.89 -8.86 0.08
CA ARG A 98 -5.98 -7.69 0.98
C ARG A 98 -6.97 -6.63 0.48
N TYR A 99 -7.69 -6.93 -0.59
CA TYR A 99 -8.75 -6.09 -1.14
C TYR A 99 -9.91 -6.99 -1.57
N PRO A 100 -11.17 -6.62 -1.29
CA PRO A 100 -12.32 -7.44 -1.65
C PRO A 100 -12.39 -7.64 -3.17
N GLU A 101 -12.59 -8.89 -3.59
CA GLU A 101 -12.74 -9.25 -5.00
C GLU A 101 -14.10 -8.79 -5.59
N SER A 102 -15.08 -8.52 -4.72
CA SER A 102 -16.44 -8.06 -5.07
C SER A 102 -16.70 -6.62 -4.63
N ASN A 103 -17.61 -5.94 -5.33
CA ASN A 103 -18.06 -4.54 -5.12
C ASN A 103 -18.08 -4.09 -3.65
N GLY A 104 -17.65 -2.85 -3.40
CA GLY A 104 -17.69 -2.20 -2.08
C GLY A 104 -16.36 -1.65 -1.55
N GLY A 105 -15.33 -1.52 -2.38
CA GLY A 105 -14.02 -0.99 -1.95
C GLY A 105 -13.69 0.39 -2.55
N VAL A 106 -12.76 1.11 -1.93
CA VAL A 106 -12.35 2.49 -2.33
C VAL A 106 -11.75 2.59 -3.74
N LEU A 107 -11.33 1.46 -4.31
CA LEU A 107 -10.76 1.33 -5.65
C LEU A 107 -11.71 0.59 -6.61
N GLU A 108 -13.01 0.49 -6.32
CA GLU A 108 -13.97 -0.25 -7.15
C GLU A 108 -13.93 0.20 -8.62
N ASP A 109 -14.04 1.51 -8.85
CA ASP A 109 -14.04 2.13 -10.18
C ASP A 109 -12.66 2.19 -10.86
N VAL A 110 -11.60 1.72 -10.20
CA VAL A 110 -10.24 1.75 -10.74
C VAL A 110 -9.95 0.45 -11.49
N ASP A 111 -9.59 0.55 -12.76
CA ASP A 111 -9.23 -0.63 -13.56
C ASP A 111 -7.97 -1.34 -13.04
N LEU A 112 -7.85 -2.63 -13.33
CA LEU A 112 -6.65 -3.40 -13.02
C LEU A 112 -5.54 -3.11 -14.03
N ASP A 113 -4.31 -3.23 -13.55
CA ASP A 113 -3.14 -3.21 -14.43
C ASP A 113 -2.89 -4.62 -14.98
N GLU A 114 -3.26 -4.81 -16.24
CA GLU A 114 -3.16 -6.11 -16.94
C GLU A 114 -1.73 -6.64 -17.03
N ALA A 115 -0.72 -5.76 -17.11
CA ALA A 115 0.68 -6.18 -17.18
C ALA A 115 1.14 -6.74 -15.83
N ILE A 116 0.77 -6.06 -14.74
CA ILE A 116 1.01 -6.54 -13.37
C ILE A 116 0.24 -7.85 -13.14
N TYR A 117 -1.04 -7.90 -13.51
CA TYR A 117 -1.88 -9.07 -13.32
C TYR A 117 -1.31 -10.31 -14.03
N THR A 118 -0.89 -10.15 -15.29
CA THR A 118 -0.26 -11.21 -16.08
C THR A 118 1.07 -11.66 -15.46
N GLN A 119 1.85 -10.74 -14.90
CA GLN A 119 3.13 -11.09 -14.27
C GLN A 119 2.92 -11.79 -12.92
N LEU A 120 1.92 -11.39 -12.14
CA LEU A 120 1.58 -12.02 -10.87
C LEU A 120 1.06 -13.45 -11.06
N ARG A 121 0.29 -13.74 -12.12
CA ARG A 121 -0.17 -15.12 -12.44
C ARG A 121 0.95 -16.08 -12.87
N LYS A 122 2.16 -15.58 -13.11
CA LYS A 122 3.33 -16.41 -13.48
C LYS A 122 4.22 -16.76 -12.29
N LEU A 123 3.98 -16.16 -11.13
CA LEU A 123 4.66 -16.48 -9.87
C LEU A 123 4.01 -17.72 -9.24
#